data_AF-A0A139QUC2-F1
#
_entry.id   AF-A0A139QUC2-F1
#
_cell.length_a   1.000
_cell.length_b   1.000
_cell.length_c   1.000
_cell.angle_alpha   90.00
_cell.angle_beta   90.00
_cell.angle_gamma   90.00
#
_symmetry.space_group_name_H-M   'P 1'
#
loop_
_entity.id
_entity.type
_entity.pdbx_description
1 polymer ?
#
loop_
_entity_poly.entity_id
_entity_poly.type
_entity_poly.pdbx_seq_one_letter_code
_entity_poly.pdbx_strand_id
1 'polypeptide(L)' 'MSKAYPHHFFGTGDLLCAVLGAGYFHGLSLDKTAEVALDFIDKTLQLTLELKRDLKLGLCYEPYLLDLAIQMKHLKEEKE' A
#
# COMPACT_ATOMS: atom_id res chain seq x y z
N MET A 1 -5.19 -13.95 -11.67
CA MET A 1 -6.53 -13.33 -11.76
C MET A 1 -6.50 -12.08 -10.90
N SER A 2 -6.93 -10.92 -11.42
CA SER A 2 -6.97 -9.69 -10.63
C SER A 2 -8.03 -9.83 -9.53
N LYS A 3 -7.63 -9.66 -8.25
CA LYS A 3 -8.60 -9.56 -7.15
C LYS A 3 -9.45 -8.32 -7.38
N ALA A 4 -10.75 -8.51 -7.51
CA ALA A 4 -11.72 -7.42 -7.54
C ALA A 4 -12.49 -7.46 -6.22
N TYR A 5 -12.35 -6.41 -5.42
CA TYR A 5 -13.14 -6.27 -4.21
C TYR A 5 -14.52 -5.70 -4.56
N PRO A 6 -15.63 -6.26 -4.03
CA PRO A 6 -16.98 -5.78 -4.33
C PRO A 6 -17.36 -4.48 -3.62
N HIS A 7 -16.47 -3.95 -2.76
CA HIS A 7 -16.71 -2.78 -1.92
C HIS A 7 -15.91 -1.57 -2.40
N HIS A 8 -16.46 -0.38 -2.18
CA HIS A 8 -15.74 0.87 -2.37
C HIS A 8 -14.98 1.24 -1.10
N PHE A 9 -13.68 1.48 -1.23
CA PHE A 9 -12.81 1.87 -0.12
C PHE A 9 -12.27 3.28 -0.33
N PHE A 10 -12.64 4.18 0.58
CA PHE A 10 -12.14 5.54 0.60
C PHE A 10 -10.67 5.59 1.05
N GLY A 11 -9.86 6.46 0.43
CA GLY A 11 -8.45 6.65 0.78
C GLY A 11 -7.46 5.67 0.13
N THR A 12 -7.94 4.73 -0.71
CA THR A 12 -7.05 3.80 -1.45
C THR A 12 -6.14 4.52 -2.43
N GLY A 13 -6.68 5.51 -3.15
CA GLY A 13 -5.89 6.35 -4.06
C GLY A 13 -4.86 7.19 -3.31
N ASP A 14 -5.20 7.70 -2.13
CA ASP A 14 -4.28 8.49 -1.30
C ASP A 14 -3.10 7.63 -0.83
N LEU A 15 -3.34 6.40 -0.36
CA LEU A 15 -2.28 5.47 0.02
C LEU A 15 -1.39 5.10 -1.18
N LEU A 16 -1.99 4.78 -2.32
CA LEU A 16 -1.24 4.45 -3.54
C LEU A 16 -0.32 5.62 -3.93
N CYS A 17 -0.87 6.82 -4.04
CA CYS A 17 -0.12 8.01 -4.41
C CYS A 17 0.95 8.38 -3.39
N ALA A 18 0.70 8.18 -2.09
CA ALA A 18 1.69 8.44 -1.04
C ALA A 18 2.92 7.53 -1.18
N VAL A 19 2.73 6.23 -1.39
CA VAL A 19 3.84 5.28 -1.54
C VAL A 19 4.59 5.52 -2.86
N LEU A 20 3.87 5.69 -3.97
CA LEU A 20 4.48 6.01 -5.27
C LEU A 20 5.24 7.33 -5.22
N GLY A 21 4.68 8.36 -4.59
CA GLY A 21 5.32 9.66 -4.39
C GLY A 21 6.60 9.55 -3.57
N ALA A 22 6.58 8.78 -2.48
CA ALA A 22 7.79 8.51 -1.70
C ALA A 22 8.88 7.83 -2.53
N GLY A 23 8.53 6.81 -3.34
CA GLY A 23 9.48 6.18 -4.25
C GLY A 23 10.04 7.15 -5.29
N TYR A 24 9.18 7.98 -5.90
CA TYR A 24 9.58 9.01 -6.87
C TYR A 24 10.59 9.99 -6.26
N PHE A 25 10.31 10.53 -5.06
CA PHE A 25 11.23 11.47 -4.40
C PHE A 25 12.55 10.84 -3.94
N HIS A 26 12.58 9.52 -3.74
CA HIS A 26 13.82 8.77 -3.50
C HIS A 26 14.50 8.29 -4.80
N GLY A 27 13.94 8.61 -5.97
CA GLY A 27 14.41 8.17 -7.27
C GLY A 27 14.46 6.65 -7.40
N LEU A 28 13.49 5.95 -6.79
CA LEU A 28 13.33 4.51 -6.89
C LEU A 28 12.63 4.15 -8.21
N SER A 29 12.79 2.90 -8.62
CA SER A 29 12.11 2.39 -9.81
C SER A 29 10.60 2.40 -9.61
N LEU A 30 9.85 2.97 -10.57
CA LEU A 30 8.41 3.15 -10.45
C LEU A 30 7.67 1.81 -10.42
N ASP A 31 8.09 0.85 -11.24
CA ASP A 31 7.59 -0.52 -11.27
C ASP A 31 7.77 -1.23 -9.91
N LYS A 32 8.99 -1.25 -9.37
CA LYS A 32 9.28 -1.86 -8.06
C LYS A 32 8.51 -1.18 -6.92
N THR A 33 8.42 0.15 -6.96
CA THR A 33 7.63 0.91 -5.97
C THR A 33 6.14 0.59 -6.10
N ALA A 34 5.64 0.43 -7.33
CA ALA A 34 4.25 0.07 -7.58
C ALA A 34 3.92 -1.33 -7.08
N GLU A 35 4.82 -2.30 -7.24
CA GLU A 35 4.66 -3.65 -6.66
C GLU A 35 4.50 -3.58 -5.13
N VAL A 36 5.40 -2.85 -4.43
CA VAL A 36 5.31 -2.65 -2.97
C VAL A 36 4.00 -1.94 -2.59
N ALA A 37 3.59 -0.92 -3.33
CA ALA A 37 2.37 -0.17 -3.06
C ALA A 37 1.10 -1.04 -3.24
N LEU A 38 1.06 -1.84 -4.30
CA LEU A 38 -0.07 -2.73 -4.58
C LEU A 38 -0.20 -3.84 -3.55
N ASP A 39 0.91 -4.45 -3.14
CA ASP A 39 0.94 -5.45 -2.07
C ASP A 39 0.49 -4.86 -0.73
N PHE A 40 0.95 -3.65 -0.39
CA PHE A 40 0.53 -2.94 0.82
C PHE A 40 -0.98 -2.65 0.82
N ILE A 41 -1.53 -2.22 -0.32
CA ILE A 41 -2.97 -1.98 -0.48
C ILE A 41 -3.74 -3.30 -0.36
N ASP A 42 -3.31 -4.38 -1.01
CA ASP A 42 -4.03 -5.67 -0.95
C ASP A 42 -4.14 -6.20 0.48
N LYS A 43 -3.04 -6.14 1.26
CA LYS A 43 -3.02 -6.50 2.69
C LYS A 43 -3.95 -5.61 3.51
N THR A 44 -3.89 -4.30 3.29
CA THR A 44 -4.74 -3.30 3.95
C THR A 44 -6.23 -3.57 3.70
N LEU A 45 -6.61 -3.86 2.45
CA LEU A 45 -7.99 -4.13 2.07
C LEU A 45 -8.51 -5.41 2.71
N GLN A 46 -7.71 -6.47 2.73
CA GLN A 46 -8.06 -7.74 3.39
C GLN A 46 -8.33 -7.54 4.87
N LEU A 47 -7.40 -6.91 5.59
CA LEU A 47 -7.58 -6.66 7.02
C LEU A 47 -8.80 -5.77 7.29
N THR A 48 -9.01 -4.74 6.47
CA THR A 48 -10.17 -3.85 6.62
C THR A 48 -11.49 -4.61 6.50
N LEU A 49 -11.56 -5.60 5.60
CA LEU A 49 -12.74 -6.46 5.46
C LEU A 49 -12.88 -7.48 6.60
N GLU A 50 -11.78 -8.07 7.04
CA GLU A 50 -11.77 -9.04 8.15
C GLU A 50 -12.28 -8.45 9.46
N LEU A 51 -12.01 -7.17 9.69
CA LEU A 51 -12.47 -6.44 10.88
C LEU A 51 -13.98 -6.18 10.91
N LYS A 52 -14.72 -6.43 9.81
CA LYS A 52 -16.19 -6.25 9.70
C LYS A 52 -16.69 -4.89 10.24
N ARG A 53 -15.87 -3.85 10.10
CA ARG A 53 -16.17 -2.48 10.53
C ARG A 53 -16.81 -1.68 9.41
N ASP A 54 -17.44 -0.55 9.74
CA ASP A 54 -17.95 0.38 8.73
C ASP A 54 -16.79 0.91 7.87
N LEU A 55 -16.84 0.64 6.56
CA LEU A 55 -15.82 1.05 5.59
C LEU A 55 -15.71 2.58 5.46
N LYS A 56 -16.70 3.34 5.91
CA LYS A 56 -16.63 4.82 5.98
C LYS A 56 -15.60 5.33 6.98
N LEU A 57 -15.17 4.51 7.93
CA LEU A 57 -14.11 4.84 8.87
C LEU A 57 -12.71 4.77 8.24
N GLY A 58 -12.61 4.37 6.97
CA GLY A 58 -11.37 4.31 6.22
C GLY A 58 -10.66 2.97 6.32
N LEU A 59 -9.43 2.96 5.84
CA LEU A 59 -8.59 1.78 5.68
C LEU A 59 -7.84 1.43 6.97
N CYS A 60 -7.59 0.14 7.19
CA CYS A 60 -6.81 -0.38 8.31
C CYS A 60 -5.41 -0.75 7.82
N TYR A 61 -4.56 0.26 7.63
CA TYR A 61 -3.22 0.09 7.08
C TYR A 61 -2.12 0.16 8.15
N GLU A 62 -2.46 0.62 9.35
CA GLU A 62 -1.54 0.88 10.45
C GLU A 62 -0.69 -0.34 10.83
N PRO A 63 -1.25 -1.57 10.89
CA PRO A 63 -0.45 -2.76 11.21
C PRO A 63 0.61 -3.10 10.16
N TYR A 64 0.47 -2.61 8.93
CA TYR A 64 1.36 -2.89 7.81
C TYR A 64 2.40 -1.78 7.56
N LEU A 65 2.39 -0.69 8.34
CA LEU A 65 3.32 0.42 8.15
C LEU A 65 4.80 0.03 8.36
N LEU A 66 5.07 -0.86 9.31
CA LEU A 66 6.44 -1.34 9.55
C LEU A 66 6.95 -2.18 8.37
N ASP A 67 6.11 -3.07 7.84
CA ASP A 67 6.43 -3.88 6.65
C ASP A 67 6.70 -2.97 5.45
N LEU A 68 5.83 -1.99 5.20
CA LEU A 68 6.03 -0.99 4.15
C LEU A 68 7.37 -0.26 4.30
N ALA A 69 7.72 0.20 5.51
CA ALA A 69 8.97 0.89 5.75
C ALA A 69 10.20 0.00 5.45
N ILE A 70 10.14 -1.29 5.81
CA ILE A 70 11.18 -2.28 5.53
C ILE A 70 11.31 -2.51 4.01
N GLN A 71 10.20 -2.73 3.30
CA GLN A 71 10.22 -2.91 1.84
C GLN A 71 10.79 -1.69 1.12
N MET A 72 10.39 -0.48 1.52
CA MET A 72 10.93 0.77 0.97
C MET A 72 12.41 0.95 1.28
N LYS A 73 12.91 0.44 2.41
CA LYS A 73 14.34 0.44 2.73
C LYS A 73 15.11 -0.52 1.82
N HIS A 74 14.59 -1.73 1.59
CA HIS A 74 15.23 -2.68 0.68
C HIS A 74 15.32 -2.14 -0.75
N LEU A 75 14.27 -1.49 -1.25
CA LEU A 75 14.33 -0.83 -2.57
C LEU A 75 15.40 0.26 -2.65
N LYS A 76 15.69 0.95 -1.54
CA LYS A 76 16.78 1.94 -1.47
C LYS A 76 18.14 1.26 -1.46
N GLU A 77 18.30 0.17 -0.72
CA GLU A 77 19.55 -0.60 -0.65
C GLU A 77 19.89 -1.28 -2.00
N GLU A 78 18.90 -1.76 -2.76
CA GLU A 78 19.10 -2.34 -4.09
C GLU A 78 19.52 -1.34 -5.18
N LYS A 79 19.33 -0.04 -4.91
CA LYS A 79 19.70 1.04 -5.83
C LYS A 79 21.16 1.47 -5.66
N GLU A 80 21.76 1.22 -4.49
CA GLU A 80 23.17 1.51 -4.17
C GLU A 80 24.12 0.47 -4.78
#